data_AF-A0A2H1VFU3-F1
#
_entry.id   AF-A0A2H1VFU3-F1
#
_cell.length_a   1.000
_cell.length_b   1.000
_cell.length_c   1.000
_cell.angle_alpha   90.00
_cell.angle_beta   90.00
_cell.angle_gamma   90.00
#
_symmetry.space_group_name_H-M   'P 1'
#
loop_
_entity.id
_entity.type
_entity.pdbx_description
1 polymer ?
#
loop_
_entity_poly.entity_id
_entity_poly.type
_entity_poly.pdbx_seq_one_letter_code
_entity_poly.pdbx_strand_id
1 'polypeptide(L)'
;MWEPCELQSAEISKLASTIELLNYERTVFQTQKYGIVTSKTNMLVVQVHRDVERLQYLIVSLAQVRDVESILLVFSHSYYDDRINKLVSGITFCRFMQIFYPYSLQLYPNKFPGIDPDDCVSTAGRTKRFCSSRDGRLTEHKHHWWWKANFIFNNLDWSDTFKGTVVFLQEDDYVLPDLLYMLRYMTRSQAYLPGLHLLSFGRPRAKDLDFDVLSVSSWHPPFDKGLAFNKSLWHKISAVSSYYCLYDDLSWSYSLLNAFRKFNEGHVDMVATQMPRVVSTSTFPSGRAAMQQIALWLVGARMFPSNVKAVMLYSSTGRVNSGVKPPPRGNGGWGDLRDHLLCLDPLMSTTTSNTNDMSATTYSQTTTKAADYITVAQHKMNMSIADLRNMNFK
;
A
#
# COMPACT_ATOMS: atom_id res chain seq x y z
N MET A 1 22.35 -0.03 -18.22
CA MET A 1 22.61 -1.47 -17.96
C MET A 1 23.73 -1.54 -16.94
N TRP A 2 23.39 -1.74 -15.68
CA TRP A 2 24.35 -2.20 -14.67
C TRP A 2 24.13 -3.71 -14.57
N GLU A 3 25.14 -4.50 -14.92
CA GLU A 3 25.12 -5.93 -14.59
C GLU A 3 25.15 -6.04 -13.06
N PRO A 4 24.18 -6.72 -12.42
CA PRO A 4 24.27 -7.00 -11.00
C PRO A 4 25.54 -7.81 -10.76
N CYS A 5 26.35 -7.41 -9.77
CA CYS A 5 27.39 -8.28 -9.25
C CYS A 5 26.70 -9.57 -8.76
N GLU A 6 26.86 -10.67 -9.49
CA GLU A 6 26.24 -11.94 -9.11
C GLU A 6 26.88 -12.41 -7.80
N LEU A 7 26.08 -12.40 -6.73
CA LEU A 7 26.52 -12.90 -5.43
C LEU A 7 26.83 -14.40 -5.54
N GLN A 8 27.95 -14.82 -4.98
CA GLN A 8 28.29 -16.23 -4.89
C GLN A 8 27.36 -16.94 -3.90
N SER A 9 27.22 -18.27 -4.02
CA SER A 9 26.32 -19.05 -3.16
C SER A 9 26.58 -18.87 -1.66
N ALA A 10 27.84 -18.72 -1.25
CA ALA A 10 28.20 -18.45 0.14
C ALA A 10 27.74 -17.06 0.61
N GLU A 11 27.82 -16.05 -0.26
CA GLU A 11 27.36 -14.68 0.03
C GLU A 11 25.83 -14.63 0.13
N ILE A 12 25.13 -15.33 -0.77
CA ILE A 12 23.67 -15.49 -0.72
C ILE A 12 23.25 -16.15 0.60
N SER A 13 23.91 -17.24 1.00
CA SER A 13 23.59 -17.92 2.26
C SER A 13 23.80 -17.00 3.47
N LYS A 14 24.90 -16.26 3.51
CA LYS A 14 25.19 -15.30 4.59
C LYS A 14 24.15 -14.17 4.62
N LEU A 15 23.77 -13.65 3.46
CA LEU A 15 22.75 -12.60 3.34
C LEU A 15 21.38 -13.11 3.78
N ALA A 16 21.01 -14.33 3.40
CA ALA A 16 19.76 -14.97 3.82
C ALA A 16 19.67 -15.08 5.35
N SER A 17 20.73 -15.58 6.01
CA SER A 17 20.78 -15.64 7.48
C SER A 17 20.73 -14.25 8.12
N THR A 18 21.33 -13.25 7.49
CA THR A 18 21.27 -11.85 7.97
C THR A 18 19.84 -11.33 7.89
N ILE A 19 19.15 -11.54 6.77
CA ILE A 19 17.76 -11.12 6.56
C ILE A 19 16.80 -11.83 7.54
N GLU A 20 17.01 -13.13 7.76
CA GLU A 20 16.24 -13.90 8.74
C GLU A 20 16.39 -13.31 10.15
N LEU A 21 17.62 -13.03 10.59
CA LEU A 21 17.88 -12.41 11.88
C LEU A 21 17.24 -11.02 12.00
N LEU A 22 17.38 -10.16 10.98
CA LEU A 22 16.80 -8.82 10.99
C LEU A 22 15.26 -8.85 11.08
N ASN A 23 14.62 -9.78 10.35
CA ASN A 23 13.18 -9.98 10.41
C ASN A 23 12.72 -10.66 11.71
N TYR A 24 13.58 -11.43 12.36
CA TYR A 24 13.31 -12.03 13.66
C TYR A 24 13.39 -10.98 14.79
N GLU A 25 14.41 -10.12 14.77
CA GLU A 25 14.61 -9.09 15.79
C GLU A 25 13.57 -7.98 15.71
N ARG A 26 13.12 -7.60 14.50
CA ARG A 26 12.11 -6.53 14.26
C ARG A 26 12.43 -5.23 15.00
N THR A 27 13.71 -4.90 15.13
CA THR A 27 14.18 -3.77 15.93
C THR A 27 13.53 -2.45 15.52
N VAL A 28 12.89 -1.79 16.48
CA VAL A 28 12.34 -0.44 16.33
C VAL A 28 13.35 0.56 16.86
N PHE A 29 13.79 1.47 15.99
CA PHE A 29 14.77 2.51 16.30
C PHE A 29 14.09 3.79 16.81
N GLN A 30 14.87 4.66 17.45
CA GLN A 30 14.45 5.96 17.99
C GLN A 30 13.37 5.89 19.10
N THR A 31 13.18 4.74 19.74
CA THR A 31 12.22 4.55 20.84
C THR A 31 12.57 5.34 22.10
N GLN A 32 13.85 5.60 22.35
CA GLN A 32 14.28 6.43 23.49
C GLN A 32 13.79 7.88 23.37
N LYS A 33 13.79 8.42 22.16
CA LYS A 33 13.40 9.82 21.89
C LYS A 33 11.89 9.98 21.71
N TYR A 34 11.24 8.99 21.08
CA TYR A 34 9.84 9.10 20.68
C TYR A 34 8.90 8.17 21.47
N GLY A 35 9.41 7.36 22.38
CA GLY A 35 8.62 6.37 23.14
C GLY A 35 8.39 5.06 22.37
N ILE A 36 7.68 4.13 23.02
CA ILE A 36 7.39 2.80 22.46
C ILE A 36 6.22 2.85 21.46
N VAL A 37 6.19 1.87 20.54
CA VAL A 37 5.04 1.67 19.66
C VAL A 37 3.89 1.07 20.46
N THR A 38 2.72 1.69 20.37
CA THR A 38 1.47 1.20 20.97
C THR A 38 0.52 0.66 19.91
N SER A 39 -0.52 -0.07 20.33
CA SER A 39 -1.57 -0.59 19.43
C SER A 39 -2.33 0.48 18.63
N LYS A 40 -2.29 1.76 19.03
CA LYS A 40 -2.94 2.87 18.34
C LYS A 40 -2.01 3.63 17.39
N THR A 41 -0.73 3.28 17.34
CA THR A 41 0.28 3.98 16.53
C THR A 41 0.01 3.71 15.06
N ASN A 42 -0.29 4.75 14.27
CA ASN A 42 -0.43 4.59 12.83
C ASN A 42 0.94 4.23 12.21
N MET A 43 0.92 3.55 11.07
CA MET A 43 2.12 3.15 10.35
C MET A 43 2.15 3.74 8.95
N LEU A 44 3.33 4.17 8.51
CA LEU A 44 3.64 4.42 7.12
C LEU A 44 4.57 3.29 6.65
N VAL A 45 4.14 2.48 5.69
CA VAL A 45 4.90 1.31 5.21
C VAL A 45 5.36 1.56 3.78
N VAL A 46 6.66 1.76 3.61
CA VAL A 46 7.30 2.04 2.33
C VAL A 46 7.82 0.74 1.70
N GLN A 47 7.36 0.42 0.49
CA GLN A 47 7.94 -0.65 -0.31
C GLN A 47 9.18 -0.13 -1.05
N VAL A 48 10.35 -0.66 -0.68
CA VAL A 48 11.68 -0.26 -1.17
C VAL A 48 12.26 -1.33 -2.07
N HIS A 49 12.85 -0.91 -3.18
CA HIS A 49 13.62 -1.74 -4.09
C HIS A 49 15.04 -1.20 -4.23
N ARG A 50 15.35 -0.39 -5.26
CA ARG A 50 16.74 -0.03 -5.61
C ARG A 50 16.94 1.44 -5.97
N ASP A 51 15.89 2.27 -6.01
CA ASP A 51 16.02 3.68 -6.38
C ASP A 51 16.39 4.56 -5.16
N VAL A 52 17.68 4.64 -4.88
CA VAL A 52 18.23 5.41 -3.75
C VAL A 52 17.89 6.91 -3.85
N GLU A 53 17.89 7.47 -5.07
CA GLU A 53 17.62 8.91 -5.26
C GLU A 53 16.17 9.22 -4.87
N ARG A 54 15.20 8.47 -5.41
CA ARG A 54 13.79 8.71 -5.10
C ARG A 54 13.46 8.44 -3.65
N LEU A 55 14.02 7.36 -3.08
CA LEU A 55 13.86 7.07 -1.66
C LEU A 55 14.36 8.23 -0.79
N GLN A 56 15.50 8.84 -1.16
CA GLN A 56 16.01 10.02 -0.45
C GLN A 56 15.00 11.18 -0.49
N TYR A 57 14.40 11.47 -1.65
CA TYR A 57 13.39 12.52 -1.77
C TYR A 57 12.09 12.19 -1.01
N LEU A 58 11.66 10.92 -1.00
CA LEU A 58 10.55 10.46 -0.17
C LEU A 58 10.84 10.72 1.32
N ILE A 59 12.02 10.32 1.82
CA ILE A 59 12.43 10.53 3.22
C ILE A 59 12.45 12.03 3.56
N VAL A 60 12.97 12.88 2.66
CA VAL A 60 12.96 14.34 2.83
C VAL A 60 11.54 14.91 2.90
N SER A 61 10.61 14.39 2.10
CA SER A 61 9.20 14.81 2.15
C SER A 61 8.50 14.31 3.42
N LEU A 62 8.76 13.08 3.86
CA LEU A 62 8.26 12.51 5.11
C LEU A 62 8.73 13.31 6.33
N ALA A 63 9.96 13.77 6.34
CA ALA A 63 10.50 14.62 7.41
C ALA A 63 9.77 15.96 7.56
N GLN A 64 9.05 16.41 6.53
CA GLN A 64 8.25 17.63 6.52
C GLN A 64 6.78 17.38 6.88
N VAL A 65 6.36 16.12 7.00
CA VAL A 65 4.99 15.78 7.40
C VAL A 65 4.79 16.17 8.86
N ARG A 66 3.75 16.95 9.10
CA ARG A 66 3.41 17.39 10.45
C ARG A 66 2.95 16.21 11.31
N ASP A 67 3.43 16.18 12.54
CA ASP A 67 3.19 15.10 13.53
C ASP A 67 3.75 13.73 13.10
N VAL A 68 4.73 13.68 12.17
CA VAL A 68 5.36 12.42 11.73
C VAL A 68 6.07 11.70 12.87
N GLU A 69 6.47 12.41 13.92
CA GLU A 69 7.01 11.84 15.14
C GLU A 69 6.00 10.98 15.91
N SER A 70 4.72 10.98 15.55
CA SER A 70 3.66 10.19 16.19
C SER A 70 3.39 8.83 15.52
N ILE A 71 4.07 8.51 14.41
CA ILE A 71 3.87 7.25 13.67
C ILE A 71 5.04 6.28 13.79
N LEU A 72 4.88 5.06 13.29
CA LEU A 72 5.99 4.15 13.00
C LEU A 72 6.22 4.12 11.49
N LEU A 73 7.45 4.43 11.06
CA LEU A 73 7.85 4.35 9.66
C LEU A 73 8.53 3.00 9.38
N VAL A 74 7.94 2.18 8.52
CA VAL A 74 8.45 0.85 8.19
C VAL A 74 8.97 0.85 6.77
N PHE A 75 10.24 0.50 6.59
CA PHE A 75 10.82 0.26 5.27
C PHE A 75 10.86 -1.24 5.00
N SER A 76 10.19 -1.66 3.92
CA SER A 76 10.12 -3.05 3.50
C SER A 76 10.94 -3.23 2.23
N HIS A 77 12.07 -3.94 2.32
CA HIS A 77 13.08 -4.00 1.26
C HIS A 77 12.96 -5.30 0.46
N SER A 78 12.93 -5.22 -0.87
CA SER A 78 13.15 -6.38 -1.76
C SER A 78 14.61 -6.56 -2.16
N TYR A 79 15.47 -5.59 -1.83
CA TYR A 79 16.89 -5.64 -2.15
C TYR A 79 17.69 -5.07 -0.97
N TYR A 80 18.67 -5.84 -0.50
CA TYR A 80 19.62 -5.42 0.52
C TYR A 80 20.74 -4.61 -0.15
N ASP A 81 20.82 -3.33 0.17
CA ASP A 81 21.83 -2.39 -0.32
C ASP A 81 22.32 -1.51 0.84
N ASP A 82 23.62 -1.55 1.12
CA ASP A 82 24.22 -0.79 2.23
C ASP A 82 23.97 0.72 2.13
N ARG A 83 23.88 1.26 0.91
CA ARG A 83 23.61 2.70 0.69
C ARG A 83 22.19 3.04 1.12
N ILE A 84 21.22 2.19 0.77
CA ILE A 84 19.82 2.33 1.18
C ILE A 84 19.70 2.16 2.70
N ASN A 85 20.31 1.11 3.24
CA ASN A 85 20.28 0.82 4.67
C ASN A 85 20.89 1.97 5.49
N LYS A 86 22.00 2.55 5.01
CA LYS A 86 22.64 3.72 5.63
C LYS A 86 21.77 4.98 5.53
N LEU A 87 21.11 5.20 4.39
CA LEU A 87 20.17 6.30 4.21
C LEU A 87 19.01 6.21 5.21
N VAL A 88 18.39 5.04 5.36
CA VAL A 88 17.30 4.79 6.33
C VAL A 88 17.79 4.91 7.77
N SER A 89 18.99 4.41 8.07
CA SER A 89 19.59 4.51 9.41
C SER A 89 19.86 5.95 9.85
N GLY A 90 19.93 6.90 8.91
CA GLY A 90 20.07 8.33 9.17
C GLY A 90 18.80 9.05 9.65
N ILE A 91 17.66 8.35 9.78
CA ILE A 91 16.38 8.95 10.19
C ILE A 91 16.42 9.32 11.68
N THR A 92 16.11 10.58 11.98
CA THR A 92 16.13 11.13 13.35
C THR A 92 14.83 11.82 13.77
N PHE A 93 13.81 11.84 12.89
CA PHE A 93 12.57 12.60 13.07
C PHE A 93 11.36 11.75 13.55
N CYS A 94 11.44 10.41 13.51
CA CYS A 94 10.40 9.53 14.03
C CYS A 94 10.97 8.13 14.39
N ARG A 95 10.12 7.25 14.92
CA ARG A 95 10.44 5.82 15.06
C ARG A 95 10.44 5.18 13.69
N PHE A 96 11.42 4.32 13.44
CA PHE A 96 11.46 3.54 12.22
C PHE A 96 11.87 2.09 12.46
N MET A 97 11.57 1.23 11.50
CA MET A 97 12.05 -0.16 11.44
C MET A 97 12.30 -0.56 9.99
N GLN A 98 13.14 -1.58 9.80
CA GLN A 98 13.42 -2.18 8.48
C GLN A 98 13.03 -3.64 8.51
N ILE A 99 12.34 -4.10 7.46
CA ILE A 99 12.00 -5.51 7.22
C ILE A 99 12.42 -5.88 5.80
N PHE A 100 12.81 -7.12 5.58
CA PHE A 100 13.41 -7.56 4.33
C PHE A 100 12.61 -8.72 3.73
N TYR A 101 12.14 -8.58 2.50
CA TYR A 101 11.42 -9.62 1.80
C TYR A 101 12.34 -10.83 1.58
N PRO A 102 12.02 -12.00 2.17
CA PRO A 102 12.96 -13.11 2.23
C PRO A 102 13.00 -13.93 0.94
N TYR A 103 12.18 -13.62 -0.05
CA TYR A 103 12.08 -14.37 -1.30
C TYR A 103 12.40 -13.51 -2.53
N SER A 104 13.36 -12.59 -2.39
CA SER A 104 13.75 -11.67 -3.45
C SER A 104 14.60 -12.32 -4.54
N LEU A 105 14.69 -11.65 -5.68
CA LEU A 105 15.61 -11.97 -6.78
C LEU A 105 17.07 -11.99 -6.32
N GLN A 106 17.43 -11.16 -5.34
CA GLN A 106 18.78 -11.11 -4.78
C GLN A 106 19.15 -12.39 -4.03
N LEU A 107 18.18 -13.01 -3.34
CA LEU A 107 18.38 -14.24 -2.58
C LEU A 107 18.18 -15.51 -3.43
N TYR A 108 17.42 -15.40 -4.52
CA TYR A 108 17.06 -16.52 -5.39
C TYR A 108 17.40 -16.23 -6.87
N PRO A 109 18.63 -15.85 -7.23
CA PRO A 109 18.93 -15.35 -8.58
C PRO A 109 18.68 -16.40 -9.68
N ASN A 110 18.94 -17.68 -9.38
CA ASN A 110 18.95 -18.78 -10.34
C ASN A 110 17.99 -19.93 -9.99
N LYS A 111 16.92 -19.65 -9.23
CA LYS A 111 15.89 -20.61 -8.84
C LYS A 111 14.61 -19.88 -8.46
N PHE A 112 13.47 -20.57 -8.49
CA PHE A 112 12.22 -19.99 -7.96
C PHE A 112 12.40 -19.46 -6.51
N PRO A 113 11.86 -18.27 -6.16
CA PRO A 113 11.04 -17.38 -6.99
C PRO A 113 11.80 -16.34 -7.83
N GLY A 114 13.12 -16.39 -7.94
CA GLY A 114 13.81 -15.62 -8.98
C GLY A 114 13.78 -16.30 -10.33
N ILE A 115 14.83 -16.13 -11.14
CA ILE A 115 14.82 -16.58 -12.54
C ILE A 115 15.33 -18.01 -12.57
N ASP A 116 14.44 -18.97 -12.83
CA ASP A 116 14.82 -20.37 -12.93
C ASP A 116 15.42 -20.67 -14.32
N PRO A 117 16.52 -21.44 -14.44
CA PRO A 117 17.05 -21.89 -15.74
C PRO A 117 16.06 -22.68 -16.60
N ASP A 118 14.99 -23.21 -16.01
CA ASP A 118 13.90 -23.87 -16.72
C ASP A 118 12.71 -22.95 -17.08
N ASP A 119 12.77 -21.66 -16.72
CA ASP A 119 11.80 -20.65 -17.18
C ASP A 119 12.05 -20.28 -18.66
N CYS A 120 10.97 -20.07 -19.43
CA CYS A 120 11.04 -19.72 -20.86
C CYS A 120 11.70 -18.36 -21.11
N VAL A 121 11.60 -17.45 -20.15
CA VAL A 121 12.14 -16.09 -20.22
C VAL A 121 13.55 -16.02 -19.61
N SER A 122 14.21 -17.18 -19.42
CA SER A 122 15.62 -17.23 -19.03
C SER A 122 16.48 -16.42 -20.01
N THR A 123 17.60 -15.90 -19.51
CA THR A 123 18.50 -14.92 -20.13
C THR A 123 18.97 -15.24 -21.56
N ALA A 124 18.74 -16.46 -22.05
CA ALA A 124 18.92 -16.86 -23.43
C ALA A 124 17.57 -17.32 -23.98
N GLY A 125 16.97 -16.55 -24.90
CA GLY A 125 15.65 -16.78 -25.52
C GLY A 125 15.47 -18.13 -26.22
N ARG A 126 15.48 -19.23 -25.46
CA ARG A 126 15.29 -20.60 -25.89
C ARG A 126 13.89 -21.04 -25.50
N THR A 127 13.05 -21.22 -26.50
CA THR A 127 11.72 -21.82 -26.38
C THR A 127 11.84 -23.32 -26.16
N LYS A 128 12.07 -23.76 -24.91
CA LYS A 128 11.83 -25.15 -24.51
C LYS A 128 10.32 -25.44 -24.67
N ARG A 129 9.97 -26.63 -25.20
CA ARG A 129 8.58 -27.00 -25.53
C ARG A 129 7.66 -27.20 -24.30
N PHE A 130 8.20 -27.08 -23.08
CA PHE A 130 7.52 -27.32 -21.79
C PHE A 130 8.04 -26.40 -20.66
N CYS A 131 8.42 -25.16 -20.95
CA CYS A 131 8.87 -24.20 -19.92
C CYS A 131 7.75 -23.28 -19.44
N SER A 132 7.93 -22.64 -18.29
CA SER A 132 7.00 -21.62 -17.78
C SER A 132 7.23 -20.26 -18.44
N SER A 133 6.17 -19.57 -18.86
CA SER A 133 6.25 -18.19 -19.38
C SER A 133 6.44 -17.12 -18.28
N ARG A 134 6.72 -17.55 -17.05
CA ARG A 134 7.02 -16.71 -15.90
C ARG A 134 8.27 -15.88 -16.12
N ASP A 135 8.23 -14.63 -15.67
CA ASP A 135 9.41 -13.77 -15.52
C ASP A 135 9.49 -13.29 -14.07
N GLY A 136 10.44 -13.82 -13.30
CA GLY A 136 10.64 -13.48 -11.89
C GLY A 136 10.85 -11.98 -11.65
N ARG A 137 11.40 -11.25 -12.63
CA ARG A 137 11.62 -9.79 -12.55
C ARG A 137 10.31 -9.01 -12.47
N LEU A 138 9.25 -9.55 -13.05
CA LEU A 138 7.93 -8.90 -13.08
C LEU A 138 7.09 -9.32 -11.87
N THR A 139 7.24 -10.56 -11.37
CA THR A 139 6.40 -11.11 -10.29
C THR A 139 6.82 -10.64 -8.90
N GLU A 140 8.10 -10.31 -8.68
CA GLU A 140 8.62 -9.91 -7.36
C GLU A 140 7.80 -8.77 -6.71
N HIS A 141 7.41 -7.76 -7.50
CA HIS A 141 6.73 -6.58 -6.95
C HIS A 141 5.36 -6.90 -6.30
N LYS A 142 4.57 -7.80 -6.91
CA LYS A 142 3.28 -8.25 -6.36
C LYS A 142 3.48 -9.15 -5.14
N HIS A 143 4.45 -10.08 -5.20
CA HIS A 143 4.79 -10.90 -4.05
C HIS A 143 5.24 -10.09 -2.85
N HIS A 144 6.16 -9.16 -3.05
CA HIS A 144 6.65 -8.26 -2.01
C HIS A 144 5.52 -7.43 -1.41
N TRP A 145 4.59 -6.94 -2.24
CA TRP A 145 3.45 -6.18 -1.76
C TRP A 145 2.55 -7.00 -0.83
N TRP A 146 2.25 -8.24 -1.23
CA TRP A 146 1.40 -9.14 -0.47
C TRP A 146 2.07 -9.65 0.81
N TRP A 147 3.35 -10.04 0.72
CA TRP A 147 4.16 -10.46 1.87
C TRP A 147 4.23 -9.36 2.93
N LYS A 148 4.57 -8.12 2.55
CA LYS A 148 4.73 -7.05 3.54
C LYS A 148 3.43 -6.75 4.26
N ALA A 149 2.29 -6.82 3.56
CA ALA A 149 0.98 -6.61 4.19
C ALA A 149 0.69 -7.73 5.22
N ASN A 150 0.94 -9.00 4.86
CA ASN A 150 0.83 -10.12 5.80
C ASN A 150 1.77 -9.95 7.00
N PHE A 151 3.03 -9.59 6.77
CA PHE A 151 4.01 -9.40 7.83
C PHE A 151 3.58 -8.30 8.81
N ILE A 152 3.16 -7.14 8.32
CA ILE A 152 2.73 -6.01 9.16
C ILE A 152 1.51 -6.36 10.02
N PHE A 153 0.51 -7.00 9.42
CA PHE A 153 -0.75 -7.25 10.13
C PHE A 153 -0.74 -8.53 10.97
N ASN A 154 0.16 -9.49 10.72
CA ASN A 154 0.14 -10.80 11.36
C ASN A 154 1.45 -11.17 12.10
N ASN A 155 2.57 -10.50 11.85
CA ASN A 155 3.90 -10.95 12.30
C ASN A 155 4.71 -9.89 13.07
N LEU A 156 4.05 -8.85 13.59
CA LEU A 156 4.64 -7.90 14.53
C LEU A 156 4.13 -8.21 15.95
N ASP A 157 4.91 -7.85 16.97
CA ASP A 157 4.62 -8.20 18.36
C ASP A 157 3.27 -7.61 18.86
N TRP A 158 2.81 -6.52 18.26
CA TRP A 158 1.53 -5.86 18.57
C TRP A 158 0.45 -6.12 17.51
N SER A 159 0.68 -6.99 16.53
CA SER A 159 -0.25 -7.26 15.43
C SER A 159 -1.63 -7.63 15.96
N ASP A 160 -1.73 -8.48 16.98
CA ASP A 160 -3.01 -8.95 17.54
C ASP A 160 -3.91 -7.86 18.10
N THR A 161 -3.32 -6.83 18.70
CA THR A 161 -4.06 -5.74 19.34
C THR A 161 -4.12 -4.47 18.50
N PHE A 162 -3.56 -4.49 17.28
CA PHE A 162 -3.41 -3.31 16.43
C PHE A 162 -4.75 -2.67 16.05
N LYS A 163 -4.89 -1.38 16.37
CA LYS A 163 -6.06 -0.52 16.13
C LYS A 163 -5.74 0.69 15.23
N GLY A 164 -4.47 0.87 14.88
CA GLY A 164 -4.04 1.96 14.00
C GLY A 164 -4.46 1.73 12.55
N THR A 165 -4.12 2.71 11.72
CA THR A 165 -4.22 2.63 10.26
C THR A 165 -2.81 2.49 9.67
N VAL A 166 -2.68 1.63 8.67
CA VAL A 166 -1.46 1.46 7.88
C VAL A 166 -1.65 2.20 6.56
N VAL A 167 -0.72 3.10 6.21
CA VAL A 167 -0.66 3.76 4.90
C VAL A 167 0.49 3.13 4.11
N PHE A 168 0.17 2.59 2.93
CA PHE A 168 1.13 1.95 2.04
C PHE A 168 1.68 2.96 1.03
N LEU A 169 3.01 3.05 0.98
CA LEU A 169 3.80 3.92 0.11
C LEU A 169 4.81 3.09 -0.68
N GLN A 170 5.36 3.67 -1.74
CA GLN A 170 6.45 3.13 -2.55
C GLN A 170 7.64 4.09 -2.54
N GLU A 171 8.86 3.59 -2.80
CA GLU A 171 10.09 4.41 -2.79
C GLU A 171 10.07 5.59 -3.76
N ASP A 172 9.23 5.51 -4.80
CA ASP A 172 9.03 6.54 -5.81
C ASP A 172 7.88 7.50 -5.47
N ASP A 173 7.29 7.45 -4.28
CA ASP A 173 6.25 8.40 -3.87
C ASP A 173 6.86 9.71 -3.30
N TYR A 174 6.08 10.78 -3.33
CA TYR A 174 6.31 12.03 -2.61
C TYR A 174 5.08 12.32 -1.74
N VAL A 175 5.29 12.69 -0.47
CA VAL A 175 4.19 12.96 0.47
C VAL A 175 4.05 14.45 0.77
N LEU A 176 2.82 14.94 0.88
CA LEU A 176 2.55 16.33 1.23
C LEU A 176 2.61 16.54 2.76
N PRO A 177 3.01 17.73 3.24
CA PRO A 177 3.15 18.04 4.67
C PRO A 177 1.89 17.79 5.53
N ASP A 178 0.70 17.85 4.94
CA ASP A 178 -0.59 17.66 5.61
C ASP A 178 -1.13 16.22 5.53
N LEU A 179 -0.32 15.23 5.13
CA LEU A 179 -0.75 13.82 5.01
C LEU A 179 -1.43 13.29 6.29
N LEU A 180 -0.76 13.37 7.44
CA LEU A 180 -1.31 12.86 8.71
C LEU A 180 -2.46 13.73 9.24
N TYR A 181 -2.47 15.02 8.89
CA TYR A 181 -3.58 15.92 9.17
C TYR A 181 -4.85 15.46 8.44
N MET A 182 -4.74 15.16 7.15
CA MET A 182 -5.86 14.64 6.35
C MET A 182 -6.26 13.23 6.76
N LEU A 183 -5.32 12.39 7.20
CA LEU A 183 -5.64 11.07 7.77
C LEU A 183 -6.62 11.18 8.95
N ARG A 184 -6.45 12.18 9.83
CA ARG A 184 -7.39 12.40 10.95
C ARG A 184 -8.81 12.71 10.47
N TYR A 185 -8.97 13.55 9.45
CA TYR A 185 -10.29 13.83 8.85
C TYR A 185 -10.88 12.59 8.19
N MET A 186 -10.08 11.85 7.43
CA MET A 186 -10.53 10.66 6.73
C MET A 186 -10.93 9.54 7.70
N THR A 187 -10.16 9.27 8.75
CA THR A 187 -10.55 8.30 9.80
C THR A 187 -11.82 8.74 10.52
N ARG A 188 -12.01 10.04 10.80
CA ARG A 188 -13.28 10.54 11.37
C ARG A 188 -14.47 10.32 10.45
N SER A 189 -14.29 10.48 9.15
CA SER A 189 -15.37 10.26 8.18
C SER A 189 -15.95 8.84 8.26
N GLN A 190 -15.14 7.84 8.63
CA GLN A 190 -15.56 6.45 8.80
C GLN A 190 -16.56 6.27 9.95
N ALA A 191 -16.54 7.14 10.96
CA ALA A 191 -17.51 7.12 12.05
C ALA A 191 -18.90 7.65 11.62
N TYR A 192 -18.94 8.53 10.61
CA TYR A 192 -20.17 9.12 10.09
C TYR A 192 -20.73 8.41 8.87
N LEU A 193 -19.90 7.65 8.16
CA LEU A 193 -20.24 6.95 6.91
C LEU A 193 -19.97 5.45 7.10
N PRO A 194 -20.96 4.68 7.59
CA PRO A 194 -20.83 3.25 7.80
C PRO A 194 -20.44 2.53 6.51
N GLY A 195 -19.52 1.56 6.60
CA GLY A 195 -19.02 0.79 5.45
C GLY A 195 -17.79 1.39 4.75
N LEU A 196 -17.36 2.61 5.11
CA LEU A 196 -16.12 3.20 4.58
C LEU A 196 -14.90 2.71 5.37
N HIS A 197 -14.16 1.78 4.80
CA HIS A 197 -13.00 1.16 5.46
C HIS A 197 -11.67 1.46 4.78
N LEU A 198 -11.70 1.91 3.53
CA LEU A 198 -10.52 2.12 2.70
C LEU A 198 -10.29 3.62 2.50
N LEU A 199 -9.03 4.04 2.58
CA LEU A 199 -8.62 5.43 2.39
C LEU A 199 -7.63 5.48 1.23
N SER A 200 -7.67 6.53 0.42
CA SER A 200 -6.70 6.77 -0.64
C SER A 200 -6.20 8.22 -0.63
N PHE A 201 -4.88 8.38 -0.59
CA PHE A 201 -4.24 9.70 -0.59
C PHE A 201 -3.69 10.09 -1.96
N GLY A 202 -3.74 9.19 -2.95
CA GLY A 202 -3.24 9.42 -4.29
C GLY A 202 -4.32 9.19 -5.34
N ARG A 203 -4.24 9.92 -6.45
CA ARG A 203 -5.15 9.78 -7.59
C ARG A 203 -4.52 10.34 -8.86
N PRO A 204 -5.09 10.05 -10.05
CA PRO A 204 -4.71 10.73 -11.28
C PRO A 204 -4.75 12.24 -11.13
N ARG A 205 -3.75 12.89 -11.71
CA ARG A 205 -3.69 14.34 -11.78
C ARG A 205 -4.92 14.88 -12.51
N ALA A 206 -5.52 15.91 -11.93
CA ALA A 206 -6.54 16.73 -12.55
C ALA A 206 -6.21 18.20 -12.28
N LYS A 207 -6.78 19.10 -13.09
CA LYS A 207 -6.71 20.54 -12.86
C LYS A 207 -7.67 20.92 -11.73
N ASP A 208 -7.35 22.03 -11.04
CA ASP A 208 -8.26 22.68 -10.10
C ASP A 208 -8.81 21.76 -9.00
N LEU A 209 -7.89 21.09 -8.29
CA LEU A 209 -8.23 20.19 -7.19
C LEU A 209 -8.27 20.92 -5.86
N ASP A 210 -9.32 20.67 -5.09
CA ASP A 210 -9.51 21.28 -3.78
C ASP A 210 -8.71 20.56 -2.69
N PHE A 211 -8.05 21.35 -1.84
CA PHE A 211 -7.30 20.84 -0.69
C PHE A 211 -8.23 20.41 0.46
N ASP A 212 -9.44 20.96 0.54
CA ASP A 212 -10.39 20.76 1.64
C ASP A 212 -11.55 19.80 1.30
N VAL A 213 -11.44 19.06 0.19
CA VAL A 213 -12.47 18.12 -0.26
C VAL A 213 -11.98 16.67 -0.24
N LEU A 214 -12.83 15.80 0.32
CA LEU A 214 -12.74 14.36 0.24
C LEU A 214 -13.84 13.85 -0.69
N SER A 215 -13.49 13.00 -1.65
CA SER A 215 -14.45 12.30 -2.50
C SER A 215 -14.69 10.89 -1.99
N VAL A 216 -15.94 10.43 -2.00
CA VAL A 216 -16.29 9.05 -1.64
C VAL A 216 -16.84 8.33 -2.86
N SER A 217 -16.23 7.20 -3.20
CA SER A 217 -16.61 6.37 -4.34
C SER A 217 -16.08 4.95 -4.16
N SER A 218 -16.51 4.01 -5.01
CA SER A 218 -15.92 2.68 -5.06
C SER A 218 -14.46 2.74 -5.45
N TRP A 219 -13.60 1.99 -4.78
CA TRP A 219 -12.16 1.99 -5.01
C TRP A 219 -11.78 1.25 -6.29
N HIS A 220 -10.78 1.78 -7.00
CA HIS A 220 -10.15 1.13 -8.15
C HIS A 220 -8.77 1.74 -8.42
N PRO A 221 -7.85 1.03 -9.10
CA PRO A 221 -6.66 1.66 -9.65
C PRO A 221 -7.02 2.80 -10.63
N PRO A 222 -6.29 3.92 -10.65
CA PRO A 222 -5.03 4.17 -9.94
C PRO A 222 -5.20 5.03 -8.66
N PHE A 223 -6.17 4.70 -7.81
CA PHE A 223 -6.28 5.21 -6.43
C PHE A 223 -5.49 4.34 -5.42
N ASP A 224 -4.47 3.65 -5.91
CA ASP A 224 -3.62 2.71 -5.19
C ASP A 224 -2.41 3.36 -4.53
N LYS A 225 -2.11 4.62 -4.87
CA LYS A 225 -1.08 5.42 -4.22
C LYS A 225 -1.55 5.94 -2.87
N GLY A 226 -0.75 5.73 -1.82
CA GLY A 226 -1.15 6.05 -0.46
C GLY A 226 -2.41 5.29 -0.02
N LEU A 227 -2.55 4.03 -0.43
CA LEU A 227 -3.66 3.20 0.01
C LEU A 227 -3.55 2.98 1.51
N ALA A 228 -4.64 3.18 2.26
CA ALA A 228 -4.60 3.04 3.71
C ALA A 228 -5.83 2.34 4.28
N PHE A 229 -5.59 1.47 5.25
CA PHE A 229 -6.63 0.69 5.91
C PHE A 229 -6.15 0.10 7.25
N ASN A 230 -7.09 -0.40 8.04
CA ASN A 230 -6.84 -0.99 9.36
C ASN A 230 -6.87 -2.52 9.32
N LYS A 231 -6.58 -3.15 10.48
CA LYS A 231 -6.56 -4.61 10.63
C LYS A 231 -7.91 -5.26 10.32
N SER A 232 -9.02 -4.61 10.66
CA SER A 232 -10.36 -5.14 10.40
C SER A 232 -10.65 -5.30 8.90
N LEU A 233 -10.24 -4.34 8.07
CA LEU A 233 -10.35 -4.51 6.61
C LEU A 233 -9.36 -5.55 6.10
N TRP A 234 -8.14 -5.58 6.64
CA TRP A 234 -7.15 -6.59 6.27
C TRP A 234 -7.65 -8.02 6.49
N HIS A 235 -8.32 -8.32 7.62
CA HIS A 235 -8.91 -9.63 7.86
C HIS A 235 -9.94 -10.03 6.78
N LYS A 236 -10.74 -9.07 6.30
CA LYS A 236 -11.67 -9.32 5.19
C LYS A 236 -10.93 -9.58 3.88
N ILE A 237 -9.85 -8.84 3.61
CA ILE A 237 -8.98 -9.02 2.44
C ILE A 237 -8.32 -10.41 2.47
N SER A 238 -7.72 -10.80 3.61
CA SER A 238 -7.02 -12.06 3.76
C SER A 238 -7.96 -13.27 3.66
N ALA A 239 -9.22 -13.14 4.09
CA ALA A 239 -10.22 -14.19 3.96
C ALA A 239 -10.57 -14.54 2.50
N VAL A 240 -10.34 -13.62 1.56
CA VAL A 240 -10.55 -13.82 0.11
C VAL A 240 -9.23 -13.86 -0.66
N SER A 241 -8.12 -14.19 0.00
CA SER A 241 -6.76 -14.19 -0.56
C SER A 241 -6.61 -15.00 -1.84
N SER A 242 -7.36 -16.10 -1.99
CA SER A 242 -7.37 -16.92 -3.21
C SER A 242 -7.75 -16.12 -4.45
N TYR A 243 -8.67 -15.16 -4.33
CA TYR A 243 -9.07 -14.30 -5.45
C TYR A 243 -8.03 -13.22 -5.77
N TYR A 244 -7.10 -12.93 -4.87
CA TYR A 244 -5.94 -12.09 -5.14
C TYR A 244 -4.82 -12.91 -5.78
N CYS A 245 -4.48 -14.05 -5.18
CA CYS A 245 -3.32 -14.85 -5.54
C CYS A 245 -3.48 -15.65 -6.83
N LEU A 246 -4.70 -16.09 -7.17
CA LEU A 246 -4.98 -16.86 -8.38
C LEU A 246 -5.39 -15.98 -9.58
N TYR A 247 -5.50 -14.68 -9.37
CA TYR A 247 -5.85 -13.74 -10.44
C TYR A 247 -4.61 -13.43 -11.28
N ASP A 248 -4.71 -13.74 -12.58
CA ASP A 248 -3.61 -13.63 -13.55
C ASP A 248 -3.33 -12.17 -13.93
N ASP A 249 -2.81 -11.40 -12.97
CA ASP A 249 -2.40 -10.02 -13.14
C ASP A 249 -1.17 -9.72 -12.26
N LEU A 250 -0.11 -9.19 -12.87
CA LEU A 250 1.11 -8.73 -12.18
C LEU A 250 0.87 -7.53 -11.26
N SER A 251 -0.19 -6.74 -11.48
CA SER A 251 -0.51 -5.62 -10.61
C SER A 251 -1.16 -6.10 -9.32
N TRP A 252 -0.53 -5.77 -8.19
CA TRP A 252 -1.12 -5.97 -6.88
C TRP A 252 -2.44 -5.21 -6.72
N SER A 253 -2.58 -4.03 -7.34
CA SER A 253 -3.76 -3.18 -7.17
C SER A 253 -4.96 -3.66 -8.00
N TYR A 254 -4.73 -4.17 -9.22
CA TYR A 254 -5.79 -4.87 -9.98
C TYR A 254 -6.17 -6.22 -9.34
N SER A 255 -5.21 -6.95 -8.78
CA SER A 255 -5.49 -8.18 -8.02
C SER A 255 -6.32 -7.89 -6.77
N LEU A 256 -6.05 -6.78 -6.08
CA LEU A 256 -6.86 -6.34 -4.94
C LEU A 256 -8.27 -5.91 -5.37
N LEU A 257 -8.40 -5.22 -6.50
CA LEU A 257 -9.71 -4.88 -7.07
C LEU A 257 -10.53 -6.14 -7.39
N ASN A 258 -9.89 -7.21 -7.89
CA ASN A 258 -10.55 -8.49 -8.10
C ASN A 258 -11.01 -9.14 -6.78
N ALA A 259 -10.17 -9.11 -5.75
CA ALA A 259 -10.52 -9.62 -4.42
C ALA A 259 -11.71 -8.88 -3.80
N PHE A 260 -11.75 -7.53 -3.91
CA PHE A 260 -12.86 -6.71 -3.41
C PHE A 260 -14.21 -7.04 -4.05
N ARG A 261 -14.24 -7.62 -5.25
CA ARG A 261 -15.50 -8.07 -5.89
C ARG A 261 -16.15 -9.26 -5.19
N LYS A 262 -15.43 -9.90 -4.26
CA LYS A 262 -15.89 -11.07 -3.51
C LYS A 262 -16.42 -10.71 -2.13
N PHE A 263 -16.39 -9.42 -1.80
CA PHE A 263 -17.08 -8.90 -0.63
C PHE A 263 -18.59 -8.89 -0.91
N ASN A 264 -19.40 -8.84 0.15
CA ASN A 264 -20.86 -8.92 0.05
C ASN A 264 -21.45 -7.82 -0.85
N GLU A 265 -20.87 -6.62 -0.80
CA GLU A 265 -21.26 -5.48 -1.62
C GLU A 265 -20.75 -5.58 -3.07
N GLY A 266 -19.85 -6.52 -3.37
CA GLY A 266 -19.21 -6.66 -4.69
C GLY A 266 -18.20 -5.55 -5.02
N HIS A 267 -17.87 -4.70 -4.06
CA HIS A 267 -16.88 -3.63 -4.12
C HIS A 267 -16.48 -3.19 -2.71
N VAL A 268 -15.46 -2.34 -2.62
CA VAL A 268 -15.10 -1.62 -1.39
C VAL A 268 -15.10 -0.14 -1.69
N ASP A 269 -15.78 0.63 -0.86
CA ASP A 269 -15.77 2.09 -0.97
C ASP A 269 -14.56 2.71 -0.30
N MET A 270 -14.01 3.73 -0.95
CA MET A 270 -12.93 4.56 -0.43
C MET A 270 -13.41 5.96 -0.09
N VAL A 271 -12.70 6.56 0.87
CA VAL A 271 -12.59 8.00 1.01
C VAL A 271 -11.27 8.40 0.36
N ALA A 272 -11.28 9.35 -0.56
CA ALA A 272 -10.08 9.82 -1.24
C ALA A 272 -9.91 11.33 -1.12
N THR A 273 -8.68 11.81 -0.99
CA THR A 273 -8.40 13.24 -1.06
C THR A 273 -8.53 13.74 -2.49
N GLN A 274 -9.28 14.83 -2.73
CA GLN A 274 -9.40 15.40 -4.08
C GLN A 274 -8.05 15.95 -4.56
N MET A 275 -7.35 16.76 -3.76
CA MET A 275 -5.92 17.03 -3.99
C MET A 275 -5.08 15.86 -3.43
N PRO A 276 -4.25 15.16 -4.24
CA PRO A 276 -3.40 14.08 -3.77
C PRO A 276 -2.44 14.53 -2.65
N ARG A 277 -2.35 13.75 -1.58
CA ARG A 277 -1.32 13.87 -0.53
C ARG A 277 -0.16 12.90 -0.73
N VAL A 278 -0.33 11.93 -1.63
CA VAL A 278 0.72 11.03 -2.10
C VAL A 278 0.79 11.14 -3.61
N VAL A 279 1.94 11.53 -4.13
CA VAL A 279 2.20 11.79 -5.54
C VAL A 279 3.26 10.83 -6.04
N SER A 280 2.94 10.04 -7.07
CA SER A 280 3.93 9.17 -7.72
C SER A 280 4.95 10.00 -8.48
N THR A 281 6.24 9.74 -8.27
CA THR A 281 7.34 10.41 -8.97
C THR A 281 7.89 9.60 -10.16
N SER A 282 7.49 8.33 -10.32
CA SER A 282 7.95 7.44 -11.41
C SER A 282 7.75 7.98 -12.83
N THR A 283 6.78 8.88 -13.05
CA THR A 283 6.56 9.49 -14.37
C THR A 283 7.53 10.62 -14.70
N PHE A 284 8.33 11.08 -13.73
CA PHE A 284 9.35 12.09 -13.93
C PHE A 284 10.71 11.46 -14.22
N PRO A 285 11.61 12.16 -14.94
CA PRO A 285 12.94 11.63 -15.28
C PRO A 285 13.79 11.27 -14.06
N SER A 286 13.65 12.01 -12.94
CA SER A 286 14.34 11.72 -11.68
C SER A 286 13.54 12.24 -10.49
N GLY A 287 13.92 11.81 -9.28
CA GLY A 287 13.33 12.31 -8.03
C GLY A 287 13.52 13.84 -7.88
N ARG A 288 14.69 14.36 -8.29
CA ARG A 288 14.96 15.81 -8.30
C ARG A 288 13.98 16.58 -9.19
N ALA A 289 13.78 16.11 -10.42
CA ALA A 289 12.87 16.77 -11.36
C ALA A 289 11.42 16.75 -10.86
N ALA A 290 11.01 15.63 -10.24
CA ALA A 290 9.70 15.52 -9.61
C ALA A 290 9.54 16.56 -8.48
N MET A 291 10.52 16.65 -7.58
CA MET A 291 10.47 17.58 -6.45
C MET A 291 10.34 19.04 -6.92
N GLN A 292 11.15 19.45 -7.90
CA GLN A 292 11.07 20.81 -8.47
C GLN A 292 9.67 21.12 -9.01
N GLN A 293 9.06 20.18 -9.71
CA GLN A 293 7.71 20.36 -10.26
C GLN A 293 6.63 20.37 -9.18
N ILE A 294 6.73 19.47 -8.20
CA ILE A 294 5.79 19.43 -7.07
C ILE A 294 5.88 20.72 -6.25
N ALA A 295 7.08 21.24 -6.00
CA ALA A 295 7.28 22.50 -5.30
C ALA A 295 6.55 23.66 -6.00
N LEU A 296 6.58 23.70 -7.34
CA LEU A 296 5.81 24.70 -8.12
C LEU A 296 4.30 24.53 -7.95
N TRP A 297 3.78 23.29 -7.86
CA TRP A 297 2.35 23.05 -7.64
C TRP A 297 1.89 23.46 -6.24
N LEU A 298 2.80 23.46 -5.27
CA LEU A 298 2.52 23.82 -3.90
C LEU A 298 2.61 25.33 -3.63
N VAL A 299 3.04 26.14 -4.61
CA VAL A 299 3.03 27.61 -4.50
C VAL A 299 1.58 28.09 -4.35
N GLY A 300 1.28 28.72 -3.21
CA GLY A 300 -0.08 29.18 -2.90
C GLY A 300 -1.05 28.08 -2.48
N ALA A 301 -0.57 26.86 -2.22
CA ALA A 301 -1.39 25.75 -1.75
C ALA A 301 -2.03 26.05 -0.39
N ARG A 302 -3.32 25.77 -0.26
CA ARG A 302 -4.08 25.92 1.00
C ARG A 302 -4.06 24.61 1.79
N MET A 303 -2.86 24.22 2.23
CA MET A 303 -2.67 23.06 3.11
C MET A 303 -3.28 23.32 4.50
N PHE A 304 -3.54 22.24 5.25
CA PHE A 304 -4.12 22.30 6.61
C PHE A 304 -5.48 23.04 6.68
N PRO A 305 -6.46 22.65 5.85
CA PRO A 305 -7.77 23.30 5.87
C PRO A 305 -8.49 23.12 7.21
N SER A 306 -9.07 24.18 7.75
CA SER A 306 -9.77 24.14 9.05
C SER A 306 -11.08 23.36 9.00
N ASN A 307 -11.70 23.30 7.83
CA ASN A 307 -12.93 22.56 7.57
C ASN A 307 -12.71 21.68 6.34
N VAL A 308 -13.17 20.44 6.38
CA VAL A 308 -13.07 19.51 5.25
C VAL A 308 -14.47 19.01 4.89
N LYS A 309 -14.77 18.90 3.60
CA LYS A 309 -16.07 18.39 3.11
C LYS A 309 -15.88 17.01 2.50
N ALA A 310 -16.67 16.02 2.94
CA ALA A 310 -16.84 14.79 2.17
C ALA A 310 -17.98 14.96 1.18
N VAL A 311 -17.70 14.66 -0.08
CA VAL A 311 -18.64 14.75 -1.19
C VAL A 311 -18.92 13.34 -1.71
N MET A 312 -20.22 13.05 -1.85
CA MET A 312 -20.75 11.79 -2.36
C MET A 312 -21.75 12.08 -3.46
N LEU A 313 -21.80 11.22 -4.46
CA LEU A 313 -22.83 11.24 -5.48
C LEU A 313 -23.92 10.23 -5.15
N TYR A 314 -25.18 10.62 -5.30
CA TYR A 314 -26.36 9.77 -5.11
C TYR A 314 -27.22 9.79 -6.38
N SER A 315 -27.71 8.62 -6.78
CA SER A 315 -28.80 8.43 -7.75
C SER A 315 -30.10 8.10 -7.00
N SER A 316 -31.19 7.96 -7.76
CA SER A 316 -32.49 7.47 -7.26
C SER A 316 -32.41 6.07 -6.61
N THR A 317 -31.35 5.32 -6.89
CA THR A 317 -31.12 3.95 -6.42
C THR A 317 -30.08 3.85 -5.30
N GLY A 318 -29.53 4.96 -4.83
CA GLY A 318 -28.55 5.00 -3.74
C GLY A 318 -27.27 5.72 -4.14
N ARG A 319 -26.14 5.36 -3.53
CA ARG A 319 -24.86 6.00 -3.86
C ARG A 319 -24.45 5.63 -5.29
N VAL A 320 -24.01 6.62 -6.07
CA VAL A 320 -23.46 6.37 -7.41
C VAL A 320 -22.12 5.67 -7.25
N ASN A 321 -22.12 4.38 -7.56
CA ASN A 321 -20.92 3.56 -7.59
C ASN A 321 -20.41 3.50 -9.03
N SER A 322 -19.33 4.22 -9.33
CA SER A 322 -18.56 4.01 -10.56
C SER A 322 -17.77 2.70 -10.43
N GLY A 323 -18.50 1.58 -10.39
CA GLY A 323 -17.91 0.25 -10.22
C GLY A 323 -17.01 -0.09 -11.40
N VAL A 324 -15.70 0.12 -11.24
CA VAL A 324 -14.71 -0.29 -12.22
C VAL A 324 -14.52 -1.80 -12.07
N LYS A 325 -14.86 -2.54 -13.12
CA LYS A 325 -14.59 -3.98 -13.17
C LYS A 325 -13.15 -4.18 -13.65
N PRO A 326 -12.33 -4.97 -12.94
CA PRO A 326 -11.03 -5.36 -13.46
C PRO A 326 -11.24 -6.30 -14.67
N PRO A 327 -10.24 -6.47 -15.54
CA PRO A 327 -10.33 -7.41 -16.66
C PRO A 327 -10.76 -8.81 -16.18
N PRO A 328 -11.68 -9.54 -16.83
CA PRO A 328 -12.17 -10.82 -16.29
C PRO A 328 -11.07 -11.85 -15.98
N ARG A 329 -9.94 -11.79 -16.70
CA ARG A 329 -8.79 -12.70 -16.54
C ARG A 329 -7.51 -12.00 -16.08
N GLY A 330 -7.54 -10.70 -15.79
CA GLY A 330 -6.34 -9.90 -15.54
C GLY A 330 -5.54 -9.61 -16.82
N ASN A 331 -4.43 -8.89 -16.68
CA ASN A 331 -3.54 -8.50 -17.77
C ASN A 331 -2.42 -9.52 -18.05
N GLY A 332 -2.39 -10.65 -17.36
CA GLY A 332 -1.41 -11.72 -17.54
C GLY A 332 -0.14 -11.57 -16.69
N GLY A 333 0.79 -12.51 -16.90
CA GLY A 333 2.10 -12.54 -16.26
C GLY A 333 2.13 -13.16 -14.86
N TRP A 334 0.99 -13.65 -14.37
CA TRP A 334 0.82 -14.28 -13.06
C TRP A 334 0.09 -15.62 -13.19
N GLY A 335 0.39 -16.39 -14.24
CA GLY A 335 -0.24 -17.69 -14.52
C GLY A 335 0.52 -18.89 -13.93
N ASP A 336 1.70 -18.70 -13.35
CA ASP A 336 2.53 -19.78 -12.82
C ASP A 336 2.03 -20.27 -11.45
N LEU A 337 1.80 -21.58 -11.34
CA LEU A 337 1.30 -22.20 -10.11
C LEU A 337 2.24 -21.99 -8.92
N ARG A 338 3.56 -21.90 -9.14
CA ARG A 338 4.53 -21.67 -8.06
C ARG A 338 4.33 -20.29 -7.43
N ASP A 339 4.06 -19.26 -8.25
CA ASP A 339 3.73 -17.92 -7.74
C ASP A 339 2.40 -17.91 -6.98
N HIS A 340 1.40 -18.67 -7.46
CA HIS A 340 0.13 -18.82 -6.74
C HIS A 340 0.33 -19.42 -5.35
N LEU A 341 1.11 -20.49 -5.24
CA LEU A 341 1.38 -21.18 -3.99
C LEU A 341 2.17 -20.29 -3.02
N LEU A 342 3.22 -19.62 -3.48
CA LEU A 342 3.98 -18.67 -2.66
C LEU A 342 3.12 -17.49 -2.19
N CYS A 343 2.19 -17.01 -3.02
CA CYS A 343 1.28 -15.93 -2.63
C CYS A 343 0.26 -16.37 -1.58
N LEU A 344 -0.26 -17.59 -1.68
CA LEU A 344 -1.26 -18.13 -0.74
C LEU A 344 -0.68 -18.38 0.65
N ASP A 345 0.61 -18.75 0.72
CA ASP A 345 1.34 -18.90 1.98
C ASP A 345 2.61 -18.02 1.98
N PRO A 346 2.44 -16.69 2.09
CA PRO A 346 3.54 -15.75 1.90
C PRO A 346 4.50 -15.73 3.10
N LEU A 347 4.08 -16.19 4.28
CA LEU A 347 4.94 -16.28 5.47
C LEU A 347 5.53 -17.69 5.65
N MET A 348 5.14 -18.65 4.81
CA MET A 348 5.49 -20.07 4.91
C MET A 348 5.27 -20.63 6.31
N SER A 349 4.05 -20.43 6.82
CA SER A 349 3.68 -20.81 8.18
C SER A 349 3.38 -22.31 8.24
N THR A 350 4.11 -23.08 9.05
CA THR A 350 3.83 -24.50 9.34
C THR A 350 2.60 -24.72 10.22
N THR A 351 1.59 -23.85 10.16
CA THR A 351 0.40 -23.93 11.03
C THR A 351 -0.87 -23.85 10.20
N THR A 352 -1.43 -25.03 9.93
CA THR A 352 -2.84 -25.22 9.56
C THR A 352 -3.73 -24.71 10.69
N SER A 353 -4.16 -23.45 10.62
CA SER A 353 -5.33 -22.98 11.37
C SER A 353 -6.57 -23.12 10.47
N ASN A 354 -7.40 -24.11 10.78
CA ASN A 354 -8.70 -24.33 10.15
C ASN A 354 -9.58 -23.08 10.31
N THR A 355 -9.90 -22.41 9.20
CA THR A 355 -10.99 -21.43 9.15
C THR A 355 -12.17 -22.05 8.42
N ASN A 356 -13.00 -22.79 9.17
CA ASN A 356 -14.38 -23.08 8.78
C ASN A 356 -15.28 -22.11 9.55
N ASP A 357 -15.86 -21.11 8.88
CA ASP A 357 -17.30 -20.85 8.93
C ASP A 357 -17.66 -19.67 8.01
N MET A 358 -18.40 -19.93 6.94
CA MET A 358 -19.15 -18.92 6.21
C MET A 358 -20.58 -19.42 6.06
N SER A 359 -21.45 -19.03 6.99
CA SER A 359 -22.89 -19.13 6.80
C SER A 359 -23.37 -17.90 6.02
N ALA A 360 -23.83 -18.15 4.80
CA ALA A 360 -24.46 -17.15 3.94
C ALA A 360 -25.89 -16.90 4.41
N THR A 361 -26.22 -15.65 4.74
CA THR A 361 -27.61 -15.20 4.84
C THR A 361 -27.93 -14.37 3.61
N THR A 362 -28.80 -14.91 2.76
CA THR A 362 -29.24 -14.27 1.51
C THR A 362 -30.31 -13.24 1.81
N TYR A 363 -30.06 -11.97 1.50
CA TYR A 363 -31.12 -10.96 1.36
C TYR A 363 -31.28 -10.60 -0.12
N SER A 364 -32.51 -10.76 -0.62
CA SER A 364 -32.92 -10.35 -1.96
C SER A 364 -33.12 -8.83 -2.00
N GLN A 365 -32.48 -8.15 -2.96
CA GLN A 365 -32.75 -6.75 -3.25
C GLN A 365 -33.73 -6.64 -4.42
N THR A 366 -34.85 -5.96 -4.17
CA THR A 366 -35.86 -5.61 -5.17
C THR A 366 -35.49 -4.26 -5.79
N THR A 367 -35.25 -4.23 -7.11
CA THR A 367 -35.06 -2.98 -7.86
C THR A 367 -36.39 -2.46 -8.41
N THR A 368 -36.80 -1.26 -8.00
CA THR A 368 -37.81 -0.45 -8.70
C THR A 368 -37.12 0.57 -9.60
N LYS A 369 -37.62 0.73 -10.84
CA LYS A 369 -37.15 1.76 -11.78
C LYS A 369 -37.80 3.10 -11.44
N ALA A 370 -37.03 4.04 -10.94
CA ALA A 370 -37.40 5.45 -10.81
C ALA A 370 -36.44 6.30 -11.65
N ALA A 371 -36.94 7.41 -12.20
CA ALA A 371 -36.18 8.32 -13.05
C ALA A 371 -34.87 8.78 -12.38
N ASP A 372 -33.76 8.72 -13.13
CA ASP A 372 -32.42 9.02 -12.63
C ASP A 372 -32.21 10.53 -12.49
N TYR A 373 -32.23 11.02 -11.25
CA TYR A 373 -31.64 12.30 -10.87
C TYR A 373 -30.36 12.04 -10.08
N ILE A 374 -29.27 12.68 -10.47
CA ILE A 374 -28.02 12.66 -9.72
C ILE A 374 -28.04 13.83 -8.74
N THR A 375 -27.81 13.54 -7.46
CA THR A 375 -27.71 14.53 -6.39
C THR A 375 -26.33 14.48 -5.75
N VAL A 376 -25.80 15.64 -5.37
CA VAL A 376 -24.54 15.75 -4.65
C VAL A 376 -24.86 15.90 -3.18
N ALA A 377 -24.47 14.93 -2.37
CA ALA A 377 -24.53 15.03 -0.91
C ALA A 377 -23.17 15.52 -0.39
N GLN A 378 -23.22 16.47 0.55
CA GLN A 378 -22.03 17.03 1.18
C GLN A 378 -22.14 16.89 2.69
N HIS A 379 -21.08 16.38 3.32
CA HIS A 379 -20.96 16.31 4.77
C HIS A 379 -19.75 17.13 5.23
N LYS A 380 -20.00 18.16 6.05
CA LYS A 380 -18.95 19.00 6.61
C LYS A 380 -18.37 18.36 7.86
N MET A 381 -17.06 18.14 7.85
CA MET A 381 -16.31 17.61 8.98
C MET A 381 -15.45 18.70 9.60
N ASN A 382 -15.60 18.86 10.91
CA ASN A 382 -14.80 19.78 11.71
C ASN A 382 -13.92 18.98 12.67
N MET A 383 -12.67 19.41 12.83
CA MET A 383 -11.86 18.95 13.94
C MET A 383 -12.33 19.61 15.24
N SER A 384 -12.14 18.93 16.39
CA SER A 384 -12.50 19.55 17.66
C SER A 384 -11.54 20.70 17.96
N ILE A 385 -11.99 21.67 18.74
CA ILE A 385 -11.14 22.80 19.16
C ILE A 385 -9.89 22.31 19.90
N ALA A 386 -9.99 21.22 20.67
CA ALA A 386 -8.86 20.61 21.36
C ALA A 386 -7.83 20.03 20.37
N ASP A 387 -8.30 19.38 19.31
CA ASP A 387 -7.40 18.86 18.28
C ASP A 387 -6.74 19.99 17.49
N LEU A 388 -7.48 21.05 17.15
CA LEU A 388 -6.95 22.24 16.48
C LEU A 388 -5.92 22.98 17.33
N ARG A 389 -6.09 23.02 18.65
CA ARG A 389 -5.15 23.65 19.60
C ARG A 389 -3.89 22.82 19.85
N ASN A 390 -4.00 21.49 19.84
CA ASN A 390 -2.85 20.59 19.98
C ASN A 390 -2.01 20.51 18.70
N MET A 391 -2.55 20.97 17.57
CA MET A 391 -1.77 21.16 16.36
C MET A 391 -0.99 22.46 16.48
N ASN A 392 0.27 22.36 16.95
CA ASN A 392 1.23 23.47 17.05
C ASN A 392 1.43 24.13 15.69
N PHE A 393 0.65 25.16 15.35
CA PHE A 393 0.87 25.95 14.14
C PHE A 393 2.05 26.87 14.46
N LYS A 394 3.25 26.30 14.43
CA LYS A 394 4.50 27.07 14.43
C LYS A 394 4.97 27.25 13.00
#